data_AF-A0A2V2S829-F1
#
_entry.id   AF-A0A2V2S829-F1
#
_cell.length_a   1.000
_cell.length_b   1.000
_cell.length_c   1.000
_cell.angle_alpha   90.00
_cell.angle_beta   90.00
_cell.angle_gamma   90.00
#
_symmetry.space_group_name_H-M   'P 1'
#
loop_
_entity.id
_entity.type
_entity.pdbx_description
1 polymer ?
#
loop_
_entity_poly.entity_id
_entity_poly.type
_entity_poly.pdbx_seq_one_letter_code
_entity_poly.pdbx_strand_id
1 'polypeptide(L)'
;MNPLIQLQDDLTALLLANPDTASVPFTSYRREVLHSVQEEALAAWKSRVAGKIGLSCLVMMPSLRVVTPNVPGPQYDLSIVIRCLHDPRVNNTGLSAEDVAMLNLRWLDGQTIGGQTQLHGDDHGQALKPNYGYKGLLVYDSVLVGPMPQDISGRTLDPVISGGPEVTLSCADSQAQIFYTTDGTAPIPPANASDPANTAQLYNGPFQLPVSGMLLSALAWERTKLPSNIVRAVVTF
;
A
#
# COMPACT_ATOMS: atom_id res chain seq x y z
N MET A 1 -3.00 -6.61 13.22
CA MET A 1 -2.23 -7.46 12.27
C MET A 1 -2.22 -6.74 10.93
N ASN A 2 -1.09 -6.67 10.22
CA ASN A 2 -1.03 -5.94 8.94
C ASN A 2 -1.84 -6.71 7.87
N PRO A 3 -2.85 -6.08 7.23
CA PRO A 3 -3.74 -6.77 6.29
C PRO A 3 -3.03 -7.39 5.09
N LEU A 4 -1.91 -6.81 4.65
CA LEU A 4 -1.13 -7.35 3.53
C LEU A 4 -0.40 -8.65 3.88
N ILE A 5 -0.05 -8.83 5.16
CA ILE A 5 0.56 -10.08 5.64
C ILE A 5 -0.48 -11.20 5.63
N GLN A 6 -1.65 -10.92 6.20
CA GLN A 6 -2.74 -11.90 6.26
C GLN A 6 -3.14 -12.35 4.85
N LEU A 7 -3.29 -11.39 3.93
CA LEU A 7 -3.56 -11.66 2.53
C LEU A 7 -2.53 -12.60 1.89
N GLN A 8 -1.24 -12.39 2.12
CA GLN A 8 -0.18 -13.24 1.57
C GLN A 8 -0.28 -14.68 2.11
N ASP A 9 -0.56 -14.83 3.41
CA ASP A 9 -0.74 -16.14 4.03
C ASP A 9 -2.01 -16.85 3.53
N ASP A 10 -3.13 -16.13 3.38
CA ASP A 10 -4.39 -16.66 2.86
C ASP A 10 -4.25 -17.16 1.42
N LEU A 11 -3.57 -16.38 0.57
CA LEU A 11 -3.28 -16.75 -0.81
C LEU A 11 -2.39 -17.98 -0.91
N THR A 12 -1.37 -18.04 -0.05
CA THR A 12 -0.49 -19.21 0.01
C THR A 12 -1.30 -20.45 0.40
N ALA A 13 -2.20 -20.34 1.36
CA ALA A 13 -3.08 -21.43 1.76
C ALA A 13 -4.06 -21.85 0.64
N LEU A 14 -4.63 -20.89 -0.08
CA LEU A 14 -5.52 -21.15 -1.22
C LEU A 14 -4.80 -21.88 -2.37
N LEU A 15 -3.56 -21.47 -2.69
CA LEU A 15 -2.75 -22.13 -3.71
C LEU A 15 -2.32 -23.54 -3.28
N LEU A 16 -2.02 -23.74 -2.00
CA LEU A 16 -1.78 -25.08 -1.46
C LEU A 16 -3.03 -25.96 -1.57
N ALA A 17 -4.24 -25.42 -1.53
CA ALA A 17 -5.46 -26.21 -1.70
C ALA A 17 -5.76 -26.63 -3.14
N ASN A 18 -5.05 -26.09 -4.15
CA ASN A 18 -5.32 -26.39 -5.56
C ASN A 18 -4.92 -27.84 -5.91
N PRO A 19 -5.86 -28.69 -6.38
CA PRO A 19 -5.57 -30.08 -6.76
C PRO A 19 -4.71 -30.18 -8.03
N ASP A 20 -4.86 -29.24 -8.98
CA ASP A 20 -4.15 -29.28 -10.27
C ASP A 20 -2.65 -29.00 -10.10
N THR A 21 -2.25 -28.34 -9.01
CA THR A 21 -0.86 -28.04 -8.64
C THR A 21 -0.43 -28.77 -7.36
N ALA A 22 -1.04 -29.91 -7.03
CA ALA A 22 -0.78 -30.64 -5.79
C ALA A 22 0.68 -31.07 -5.60
N SER A 23 1.41 -31.29 -6.69
CA SER A 23 2.84 -31.64 -6.69
C SER A 23 3.77 -30.44 -6.45
N VAL A 24 3.26 -29.21 -6.50
CA VAL A 24 4.04 -27.97 -6.53
C VAL A 24 4.03 -27.29 -5.16
N PRO A 25 5.19 -27.08 -4.51
CA PRO A 25 5.27 -26.32 -3.27
C PRO A 25 5.00 -24.83 -3.50
N PHE A 26 4.28 -24.23 -2.56
CA PHE A 26 4.03 -22.78 -2.49
C PHE A 26 4.55 -22.25 -1.17
N THR A 27 5.33 -21.18 -1.22
CA THR A 27 5.89 -20.53 -0.03
C THR A 27 5.67 -19.02 -0.11
N SER A 28 5.39 -18.38 1.03
CA SER A 28 5.33 -16.92 1.09
C SER A 28 6.74 -16.32 1.21
N TYR A 29 7.03 -15.32 0.38
CA TYR A 29 8.34 -14.67 0.36
C TYR A 29 8.76 -14.13 1.73
N ARG A 30 7.79 -13.61 2.51
CA ARG A 30 8.06 -13.08 3.85
C ARG A 30 8.55 -14.16 4.81
N ARG A 31 8.04 -15.39 4.71
CA ARG A 31 8.53 -16.50 5.53
C ARG A 31 9.95 -16.84 5.12
N GLU A 32 10.24 -16.92 3.83
CA GLU A 32 11.61 -17.21 3.36
C GLU A 32 12.64 -16.21 3.89
N VAL A 33 12.34 -14.90 3.87
CA VAL A 33 13.23 -13.86 4.40
C VAL A 33 13.52 -14.04 5.91
N LEU A 34 12.58 -14.61 6.66
CA LEU A 34 12.75 -14.86 8.10
C LEU A 34 13.47 -16.18 8.40
N HIS A 35 13.54 -17.10 7.43
CA HIS A 35 14.20 -18.38 7.57
C HIS A 35 15.70 -18.29 7.22
N SER A 36 16.49 -19.23 7.75
CA SER A 36 17.93 -19.28 7.44
C SER A 36 18.17 -19.60 5.96
N VAL A 37 19.25 -19.09 5.37
CA VAL A 37 19.67 -19.31 3.96
C VAL A 37 19.71 -20.80 3.58
N GLN A 38 19.87 -21.70 4.55
CA GLN A 38 19.84 -23.15 4.35
C GLN A 38 18.42 -23.71 4.14
N GLU A 39 17.43 -23.17 4.84
CA GLU A 39 16.02 -23.54 4.65
C GLU A 39 15.47 -22.96 3.35
N GLU A 40 15.95 -21.80 2.93
CA GLU A 40 15.64 -21.15 1.64
C GLU A 40 16.12 -22.01 0.46
N ALA A 41 17.36 -22.52 0.52
CA ALA A 41 17.89 -23.43 -0.48
C ALA A 41 17.15 -24.79 -0.52
N LEU A 42 16.60 -25.25 0.61
CA LEU A 42 15.85 -26.49 0.72
C LEU A 42 14.35 -26.31 0.42
N ALA A 43 13.78 -25.11 0.56
CA ALA A 43 12.34 -24.85 0.36
C ALA A 43 11.92 -25.11 -1.09
N ALA A 44 12.75 -24.73 -2.06
CA ALA A 44 12.54 -25.07 -3.48
C ALA A 44 12.58 -26.59 -3.77
N TRP A 45 13.07 -27.39 -2.81
CA TRP A 45 13.25 -28.84 -2.91
C TRP A 45 12.39 -29.62 -1.91
N LYS A 46 11.62 -28.92 -1.05
CA LYS A 46 10.61 -29.54 -0.19
C LYS A 46 9.42 -29.92 -1.06
N SER A 47 9.48 -31.15 -1.57
CA SER A 47 8.43 -31.73 -2.39
C SER A 47 7.13 -31.85 -1.59
N ARG A 48 6.01 -31.34 -2.11
CA ARG A 48 4.68 -31.64 -1.53
C ARG A 48 4.29 -33.11 -1.70
N VAL A 49 4.82 -33.75 -2.73
CA VAL A 49 4.66 -35.17 -3.02
C VAL A 49 6.03 -35.81 -3.04
N ALA A 50 6.26 -36.82 -2.21
CA ALA A 50 7.55 -37.49 -2.10
C ALA A 50 8.10 -37.87 -3.48
N GLY A 51 9.32 -37.43 -3.78
CA GLY A 51 10.00 -37.70 -5.04
C GLY A 51 9.67 -36.75 -6.19
N LYS A 52 8.79 -35.75 -6.02
CA LYS A 52 8.52 -34.70 -7.00
C LYS A 52 9.36 -33.45 -6.73
N ILE A 53 10.27 -33.10 -7.62
CA ILE A 53 11.23 -31.98 -7.45
C ILE A 53 11.33 -31.15 -8.74
N GLY A 54 12.03 -30.01 -8.65
CA GLY A 54 12.41 -29.18 -9.80
C GLY A 54 11.40 -28.10 -10.19
N LEU A 55 10.36 -27.90 -9.39
CA LEU A 55 9.37 -26.84 -9.56
C LEU A 55 8.96 -26.29 -8.19
N SER A 56 8.93 -24.98 -8.03
CA SER A 56 8.50 -24.31 -6.80
C SER A 56 7.84 -22.98 -7.10
N CYS A 57 6.90 -22.54 -6.26
CA CYS A 57 6.22 -21.27 -6.40
C CYS A 57 6.42 -20.37 -5.18
N LEU A 58 6.70 -19.10 -5.43
CA LEU A 58 6.86 -18.06 -4.43
C LEU A 58 5.75 -17.03 -4.53
N VAL A 59 4.97 -16.88 -3.47
CA VAL A 59 3.98 -15.81 -3.34
C VAL A 59 4.72 -14.57 -2.87
N MET A 60 4.91 -13.61 -3.78
CA MET A 60 5.61 -12.36 -3.50
C MET A 60 4.80 -11.49 -2.54
N MET A 61 5.44 -10.50 -1.91
CA MET A 61 4.71 -9.52 -1.11
C MET A 61 3.74 -8.74 -2.00
N PRO A 62 2.49 -8.52 -1.56
CA PRO A 62 1.55 -7.72 -2.33
C PRO A 62 2.05 -6.29 -2.51
N SER A 63 1.79 -5.74 -3.70
CA SER A 63 2.09 -4.37 -4.07
C SER A 63 0.80 -3.59 -4.28
N LEU A 64 0.85 -2.27 -4.13
CA LEU A 64 -0.30 -1.39 -4.35
C LEU A 64 -0.02 -0.46 -5.51
N ARG A 65 -0.99 -0.30 -6.39
CA ARG A 65 -0.99 0.66 -7.49
C ARG A 65 -2.09 1.68 -7.25
N VAL A 66 -1.78 2.96 -7.47
CA VAL A 66 -2.79 4.03 -7.34
C VAL A 66 -3.63 4.10 -8.61
N VAL A 67 -4.95 4.01 -8.46
CA VAL A 67 -5.92 4.08 -9.58
C VAL A 67 -6.32 5.53 -9.85
N THR A 68 -6.59 6.28 -8.79
CA THR A 68 -7.07 7.67 -8.87
C THR A 68 -6.08 8.62 -8.19
N PRO A 69 -4.98 9.00 -8.86
CA PRO A 69 -3.93 9.83 -8.25
C PRO A 69 -4.38 11.26 -7.95
N ASN A 70 -5.47 11.72 -8.57
CA ASN A 70 -5.92 13.12 -8.49
C ASN A 70 -7.00 13.37 -7.43
N VAL A 71 -7.43 12.35 -6.68
CA VAL A 71 -8.42 12.51 -5.59
C VAL A 71 -7.72 12.45 -4.22
N PRO A 72 -8.17 13.26 -3.24
CA PRO A 72 -7.66 13.16 -1.87
C PRO A 72 -7.96 11.77 -1.29
N GLY A 73 -6.92 11.03 -0.91
CA GLY A 73 -7.01 9.64 -0.48
C GLY A 73 -6.85 8.71 -1.69
N PRO A 74 -5.70 8.05 -1.87
CA PRO A 74 -5.48 7.22 -3.05
C PRO A 74 -6.36 5.98 -2.97
N GLN A 75 -7.11 5.70 -4.04
CA GLN A 75 -7.67 4.37 -4.23
C GLN A 75 -6.58 3.45 -4.77
N TYR A 76 -6.48 2.26 -4.19
CA TYR A 76 -5.44 1.30 -4.54
C TYR A 76 -6.04 0.09 -5.25
N ASP A 77 -5.35 -0.34 -6.28
CA ASP A 77 -5.40 -1.71 -6.75
C ASP A 77 -4.29 -2.50 -6.11
N LEU A 78 -4.66 -3.63 -5.53
CA LEU A 78 -3.76 -4.64 -5.06
C LEU A 78 -3.19 -5.39 -6.25
N SER A 79 -1.89 -5.64 -6.26
CA SER A 79 -1.20 -6.48 -7.23
C SER A 79 -0.39 -7.54 -6.50
N ILE A 80 -0.68 -8.80 -6.81
CA ILE A 80 -0.04 -9.99 -6.26
C ILE A 80 0.72 -10.67 -7.38
N VAL A 81 1.98 -10.98 -7.13
CA VAL A 81 2.81 -11.74 -8.05
C VAL A 81 3.09 -13.11 -7.43
N ILE A 82 2.81 -14.17 -8.17
CA ILE A 82 3.21 -15.53 -7.84
C ILE A 82 4.27 -15.94 -8.85
N ARG A 83 5.48 -16.21 -8.36
CA ARG A 83 6.64 -16.56 -9.17
C ARG A 83 6.83 -18.07 -9.19
N CYS A 84 6.73 -18.67 -10.37
CA CYS A 84 6.96 -20.09 -10.60
C CYS A 84 8.40 -20.29 -11.07
N LEU A 85 9.19 -21.03 -10.30
CA LEU A 85 10.59 -21.36 -10.56
C LEU A 85 10.68 -22.81 -11.02
N HIS A 86 11.14 -23.04 -12.25
CA HIS A 86 11.24 -24.35 -12.87
C HIS A 86 12.68 -24.64 -13.29
N ASP A 87 13.28 -25.73 -12.81
CA ASP A 87 14.53 -26.26 -13.34
C ASP A 87 14.23 -27.46 -14.28
N PRO A 88 14.30 -27.28 -15.60
CA PRO A 88 13.97 -28.34 -16.55
C PRO A 88 14.91 -29.55 -16.49
N ARG A 89 16.07 -29.44 -15.83
CA ARG A 89 17.06 -30.54 -15.73
C ARG A 89 16.67 -31.59 -14.71
N VAL A 90 15.96 -31.16 -13.66
CA VAL A 90 15.59 -32.02 -12.52
C VAL A 90 14.08 -32.15 -12.35
N ASN A 91 13.28 -31.36 -13.08
CA ASN A 91 11.83 -31.40 -12.96
C ASN A 91 11.25 -32.75 -13.36
N ASN A 92 10.51 -33.34 -12.43
CA ASN A 92 9.74 -34.57 -12.65
C ASN A 92 8.30 -34.44 -12.15
N THR A 93 7.82 -33.22 -11.88
CA THR A 93 6.45 -32.93 -11.45
C THR A 93 5.41 -33.23 -12.53
N GLY A 94 5.82 -33.18 -13.80
CA GLY A 94 4.92 -33.31 -14.96
C GLY A 94 4.28 -31.98 -15.38
N LEU A 95 4.64 -30.87 -14.74
CA LEU A 95 4.17 -29.52 -15.05
C LEU A 95 5.35 -28.60 -15.34
N SER A 96 5.20 -27.69 -16.29
CA SER A 96 6.16 -26.61 -16.53
C SER A 96 5.84 -25.37 -15.67
N ALA A 97 6.75 -24.38 -15.68
CA ALA A 97 6.51 -23.11 -14.99
C ALA A 97 5.32 -22.37 -15.62
N GLU A 98 5.20 -22.47 -16.93
CA GLU A 98 4.12 -21.94 -17.76
C GLU A 98 2.78 -22.55 -17.37
N ASP A 99 2.72 -23.88 -17.27
CA ASP A 99 1.50 -24.61 -16.89
C ASP A 99 1.03 -24.18 -15.50
N VAL A 100 1.95 -24.16 -14.52
CA VAL A 100 1.60 -23.77 -13.15
C VAL A 100 1.16 -22.32 -13.07
N ALA A 101 1.85 -21.41 -13.77
CA ALA A 101 1.48 -20.01 -13.76
C ALA A 101 0.08 -19.77 -14.38
N MET A 102 -0.28 -20.50 -15.45
CA MET A 102 -1.65 -20.47 -15.97
C MET A 102 -2.68 -21.07 -15.00
N LEU A 103 -2.33 -22.19 -14.34
CA LEU A 103 -3.20 -22.82 -13.35
C LEU A 103 -3.44 -21.91 -12.14
N ASN A 104 -2.43 -21.16 -11.71
CA ASN A 104 -2.56 -20.17 -10.64
C ASN A 104 -3.55 -19.08 -11.01
N LEU A 105 -3.45 -18.52 -12.22
CA LEU A 105 -4.40 -17.51 -12.71
C LEU A 105 -5.82 -18.09 -12.72
N ARG A 106 -6.01 -19.27 -13.32
CA ARG A 106 -7.33 -19.92 -13.41
C ARG A 106 -7.93 -20.21 -12.03
N TRP A 107 -7.11 -20.64 -11.07
CA TRP A 107 -7.57 -21.03 -9.73
C TRP A 107 -7.99 -19.82 -8.89
N LEU A 108 -7.26 -18.72 -9.02
CA LEU A 108 -7.46 -17.51 -8.23
C LEU A 108 -8.38 -16.49 -8.90
N ASP A 109 -8.66 -16.62 -10.19
CA ASP A 109 -9.61 -15.76 -10.91
C ASP A 109 -11.01 -15.84 -10.29
N GLY A 110 -11.58 -14.68 -10.00
CA GLY A 110 -12.87 -14.54 -9.36
C GLY A 110 -12.89 -14.80 -7.84
N GLN A 111 -11.77 -15.23 -7.23
CA GLN A 111 -11.71 -15.44 -5.78
C GLN A 111 -11.87 -14.12 -5.03
N THR A 112 -12.70 -14.13 -3.99
CA THR A 112 -12.93 -12.95 -3.14
C THR A 112 -12.19 -13.11 -1.82
N ILE A 113 -11.31 -12.16 -1.51
CA ILE A 113 -10.51 -12.15 -0.28
C ILE A 113 -11.05 -11.09 0.67
N GLY A 114 -11.17 -11.46 1.95
CA GLY A 114 -11.69 -10.57 2.99
C GLY A 114 -13.14 -10.11 2.76
N GLY A 115 -13.88 -10.76 1.85
CA GLY A 115 -15.24 -10.40 1.47
C GLY A 115 -15.37 -9.10 0.67
N GLN A 116 -14.26 -8.48 0.26
CA GLN A 116 -14.28 -7.14 -0.37
C GLN A 116 -13.48 -7.08 -1.67
N THR A 117 -12.34 -7.78 -1.76
CA THR A 117 -11.45 -7.71 -2.92
C THR A 117 -11.61 -8.96 -3.77
N GLN A 118 -12.18 -8.81 -4.97
CA GLN A 118 -12.19 -9.88 -5.97
C GLN A 118 -10.91 -9.82 -6.81
N LEU A 119 -10.21 -10.95 -6.90
CA LEU A 119 -9.03 -11.09 -7.73
C LEU A 119 -9.39 -11.43 -9.17
N HIS A 120 -8.61 -10.88 -10.10
CA HIS A 120 -8.64 -11.20 -11.52
C HIS A 120 -7.22 -11.09 -12.09
N GLY A 121 -6.98 -11.63 -13.29
CA GLY A 121 -5.71 -11.44 -13.98
C GLY A 121 -5.42 -9.95 -14.24
N ASP A 122 -4.15 -9.54 -14.15
CA ASP A 122 -3.74 -8.16 -14.45
C ASP A 122 -4.16 -7.75 -15.87
N ASP A 123 -5.06 -6.77 -15.96
CA ASP A 123 -5.64 -6.20 -17.17
C ASP A 123 -4.91 -4.94 -17.66
N HIS A 124 -4.03 -4.38 -16.84
CA HIS A 124 -3.23 -3.20 -17.17
C HIS A 124 -1.78 -3.53 -17.54
N GLY A 125 -1.31 -4.71 -17.12
CA GLY A 125 -0.01 -5.26 -17.43
C GLY A 125 -0.09 -6.60 -18.15
N GLN A 126 0.91 -7.44 -17.93
CA GLN A 126 0.92 -8.82 -18.41
C GLN A 126 0.58 -9.73 -17.23
N ALA A 127 -0.64 -10.28 -17.20
CA ALA A 127 -1.07 -11.26 -16.20
C ALA A 127 -0.15 -12.50 -16.14
N LEU A 128 0.53 -12.81 -17.24
CA LEU A 128 1.52 -13.87 -17.32
C LEU A 128 2.79 -13.34 -17.97
N LYS A 129 3.92 -13.38 -17.26
CA LYS A 129 5.18 -12.78 -17.70
C LYS A 129 6.37 -13.72 -17.52
N PRO A 130 7.20 -13.97 -18.56
CA PRO A 130 8.46 -14.66 -18.39
C PRO A 130 9.48 -13.77 -17.66
N ASN A 131 10.26 -14.38 -16.77
CA ASN A 131 11.30 -13.69 -16.00
C ASN A 131 12.69 -14.26 -16.31
N TYR A 132 13.46 -13.53 -17.09
CA TYR A 132 14.81 -13.93 -17.53
C TYR A 132 15.93 -13.60 -16.53
N GLY A 133 15.59 -13.12 -15.33
CA GLY A 133 16.57 -12.75 -14.30
C GLY A 133 17.31 -13.94 -13.67
N TYR A 134 16.77 -15.15 -13.81
CA TYR A 134 17.27 -16.36 -13.16
C TYR A 134 17.99 -17.27 -14.16
N LYS A 135 19.32 -17.23 -14.18
CA LYS A 135 20.11 -18.08 -15.07
C LYS A 135 19.95 -19.55 -14.70
N GLY A 136 19.60 -20.37 -15.68
CA GLY A 136 19.45 -21.82 -15.52
C GLY A 136 18.08 -22.28 -15.04
N LEU A 137 17.16 -21.35 -14.75
CA LEU A 137 15.77 -21.64 -14.41
C LEU A 137 14.83 -21.04 -15.46
N LEU A 138 13.75 -21.74 -15.77
CA LEU A 138 12.59 -21.20 -16.45
C LEU A 138 11.69 -20.57 -15.37
N VAL A 139 11.43 -19.27 -15.50
CA VAL A 139 10.67 -18.54 -14.48
C VAL A 139 9.52 -17.81 -15.12
N TYR A 140 8.33 -17.99 -14.55
CA TYR A 140 7.12 -17.30 -14.96
C TYR A 140 6.44 -16.66 -13.76
N ASP A 141 6.10 -15.39 -13.92
CA ASP A 141 5.34 -14.61 -12.95
C ASP A 141 3.87 -14.60 -13.40
N SER A 142 2.97 -15.09 -12.56
CA SER A 142 1.51 -14.88 -12.69
C SER A 142 1.08 -13.72 -11.80
N VAL A 143 0.42 -12.73 -12.39
CA VAL A 143 0.03 -11.47 -11.74
C VAL A 143 -1.49 -11.40 -11.64
N LEU A 144 -1.98 -11.30 -10.41
CA LEU A 144 -3.40 -11.05 -10.10
C LEU A 144 -3.56 -9.68 -9.48
N VAL A 145 -4.63 -9.00 -9.87
CA VAL A 145 -5.00 -7.70 -9.36
C VAL A 145 -6.40 -7.71 -8.77
N GLY A 146 -6.69 -6.77 -7.88
CA GLY A 146 -8.03 -6.59 -7.35
C GLY A 146 -8.17 -5.25 -6.62
N PRO A 147 -9.37 -4.66 -6.60
CA PRO A 147 -9.58 -3.37 -5.94
C PRO A 147 -9.42 -3.55 -4.43
N MET A 148 -8.66 -2.65 -3.80
CA MET A 148 -8.57 -2.57 -2.34
C MET A 148 -9.31 -1.31 -1.87
N PRO A 149 -10.60 -1.42 -1.51
CA PRO A 149 -11.37 -0.26 -1.09
C PRO A 149 -10.75 0.36 0.17
N GLN A 150 -10.64 1.68 0.17
CA GLN A 150 -10.31 2.45 1.37
C GLN A 150 -11.41 3.45 1.65
N ASP A 151 -11.68 3.67 2.94
CA ASP A 151 -12.59 4.71 3.38
C ASP A 151 -11.98 6.08 3.08
N ILE A 152 -12.61 6.82 2.15
CA ILE A 152 -12.19 8.18 1.81
C ILE A 152 -12.90 9.12 2.78
N SER A 153 -12.19 9.58 3.79
CA SER A 153 -12.70 10.62 4.69
C SER A 153 -12.60 12.03 4.09
N GLY A 154 -11.94 12.17 2.93
CA GLY A 154 -11.74 13.43 2.22
C GLY A 154 -10.65 14.30 2.85
N ARG A 155 -10.60 15.56 2.44
CA ARG A 155 -9.69 16.59 2.98
C ARG A 155 -10.49 17.59 3.82
N THR A 156 -9.93 18.01 4.95
CA THR A 156 -10.44 19.13 5.74
C THR A 156 -10.49 20.39 4.88
N LEU A 157 -11.58 21.15 4.99
CA LEU A 157 -11.77 22.40 4.27
C LEU A 157 -10.72 23.45 4.67
N ASP A 158 -10.39 24.33 3.73
CA ASP A 158 -9.38 25.37 3.95
C ASP A 158 -9.87 26.40 4.98
N PRO A 159 -9.02 26.80 5.95
CA PRO A 159 -9.39 27.81 6.93
C PRO A 159 -9.50 29.19 6.27
N VAL A 160 -10.51 29.97 6.68
CA VAL A 160 -10.70 31.35 6.27
C VAL A 160 -10.03 32.27 7.28
N ILE A 161 -9.11 33.10 6.81
CA ILE A 161 -8.48 34.17 7.56
C ILE A 161 -9.31 35.44 7.32
N SER A 162 -9.82 36.04 8.39
CA SER A 162 -10.62 37.28 8.33
C SER A 162 -10.20 38.27 9.41
N GLY A 163 -10.46 39.55 9.17
CA GLY A 163 -10.11 40.62 10.10
C GLY A 163 -8.92 41.48 9.66
N GLY A 164 -8.59 42.47 10.48
CA GLY A 164 -7.50 43.43 10.26
C GLY A 164 -6.58 43.46 11.47
N PRO A 165 -6.78 44.37 12.44
CA PRO A 165 -6.01 44.36 13.69
C PRO A 165 -6.30 43.10 14.53
N GLU A 166 -7.58 42.73 14.60
CA GLU A 166 -8.05 41.48 15.20
C GLU A 166 -8.25 40.42 14.11
N VAL A 167 -7.45 39.35 14.15
CA VAL A 167 -7.54 38.23 13.23
C VAL A 167 -8.47 37.16 13.80
N THR A 168 -9.42 36.73 12.98
CA THR A 168 -10.32 35.61 13.23
C THR A 168 -10.09 34.52 12.20
N LEU A 169 -9.80 33.31 12.69
CA LEU A 169 -9.68 32.10 11.87
C LEU A 169 -10.95 31.27 12.02
N SER A 170 -11.48 30.77 10.90
CA SER A 170 -12.64 29.88 10.91
C SER A 170 -12.49 28.76 9.89
N CYS A 171 -13.14 27.62 10.15
CA CYS A 171 -13.22 26.51 9.21
C CYS A 171 -14.67 26.00 9.20
N ALA A 172 -15.17 25.60 8.03
CA ALA A 172 -16.51 25.07 7.89
C ALA A 172 -16.66 23.64 8.45
N ASP A 173 -15.56 22.91 8.59
CA ASP A 173 -15.54 21.62 9.28
C ASP A 173 -15.57 21.83 10.80
N SER A 174 -16.69 21.48 11.45
CA SER A 174 -16.92 21.76 12.88
C SER A 174 -16.00 21.01 13.84
N GLN A 175 -15.35 19.93 13.39
CA GLN A 175 -14.40 19.12 14.17
C GLN A 175 -12.93 19.45 13.84
N ALA A 176 -12.68 20.42 12.95
CA ALA A 176 -11.33 20.78 12.54
C ALA A 176 -10.66 21.68 13.59
N GLN A 177 -9.42 21.33 13.94
CA GLN A 177 -8.53 22.18 14.72
C GLN A 177 -7.74 23.07 13.76
N ILE A 178 -7.66 24.37 14.05
CA ILE A 178 -6.92 25.33 13.21
C ILE A 178 -5.59 25.65 13.87
N PHE A 179 -4.50 25.46 13.14
CA PHE A 179 -3.14 25.81 13.52
C PHE A 179 -2.67 27.01 12.69
N TYR A 180 -1.89 27.90 13.29
CA TYR A 180 -1.37 29.08 12.60
C TYR A 180 0.05 29.43 13.02
N THR A 181 0.74 30.19 12.16
CA THR A 181 2.07 30.74 12.37
C THR A 181 2.10 32.19 11.87
N THR A 182 2.82 33.05 12.58
CA THR A 182 2.95 34.49 12.26
C THR A 182 4.31 34.84 11.64
N ASP A 183 5.24 33.89 11.62
CA ASP A 183 6.60 34.02 11.06
C ASP A 183 6.67 33.56 9.58
N GLY A 184 5.54 33.21 8.97
CA GLY A 184 5.47 32.69 7.60
C GLY A 184 5.89 31.23 7.43
N THR A 185 6.29 30.53 8.51
CA THR A 185 6.60 29.10 8.47
C THR A 185 5.33 28.26 8.28
N ALA A 186 5.48 26.98 7.95
CA ALA A 186 4.31 26.11 7.76
C ALA A 186 3.65 25.80 9.12
N PRO A 187 2.34 26.02 9.29
CA PRO A 187 1.62 25.78 10.54
C PRO A 187 1.30 24.29 10.73
N ILE A 188 2.35 23.47 10.77
CA ILE A 188 2.24 22.01 10.88
C ILE A 188 2.27 21.65 12.37
N PRO A 189 1.23 20.97 12.90
CA PRO A 189 1.25 20.49 14.27
C PRO A 189 2.39 19.47 14.44
N PRO A 190 3.11 19.50 15.56
CA PRO A 190 4.26 18.62 15.75
C PRO A 190 3.80 17.17 15.84
N ALA A 191 4.49 16.28 15.12
CA ALA A 191 4.25 14.84 15.23
C ALA A 191 4.62 14.30 16.62
N ASN A 192 5.55 14.98 17.32
CA ASN A 192 5.98 14.70 18.68
C ASN A 192 6.16 16.00 19.47
N ALA A 193 5.68 16.05 20.71
CA ALA A 193 5.72 17.26 21.56
C ALA A 193 7.15 17.80 21.85
N SER A 194 8.19 17.03 21.55
CA SER A 194 9.59 17.37 21.78
C SER A 194 10.30 17.94 20.55
N ASP A 195 9.58 18.18 19.44
CA ASP A 195 10.18 18.70 18.21
C ASP A 195 10.50 20.21 18.34
N PRO A 196 11.78 20.61 18.32
CA PRO A 196 12.20 22.00 18.48
C PRO A 196 11.82 22.90 17.29
N ALA A 197 11.33 22.33 16.18
CA ALA A 197 10.86 23.09 15.00
C ALA A 197 9.40 23.57 15.12
N ASN A 198 8.73 23.37 16.26
CA ASN A 198 7.32 23.70 16.40
C ASN A 198 7.06 25.20 16.63
N THR A 199 6.71 25.90 15.55
CA THR A 199 6.22 27.28 15.57
C THR A 199 4.69 27.38 15.48
N ALA A 200 4.00 26.26 15.24
CA ALA A 200 2.56 26.23 15.02
C ALA A 200 1.78 26.41 16.34
N GLN A 201 0.87 27.37 16.35
CA GLN A 201 -0.01 27.67 17.47
C GLN A 201 -1.44 27.21 17.19
N LEU A 202 -2.11 26.62 18.19
CA LEU A 202 -3.52 26.26 18.10
C LEU A 202 -4.39 27.50 18.27
N TYR A 203 -5.34 27.70 17.36
CA TYR A 203 -6.31 28.77 17.43
C TYR A 203 -7.39 28.47 18.49
N ASN A 204 -7.46 29.31 19.52
CA ASN A 204 -8.44 29.21 20.61
C ASN A 204 -9.41 30.39 20.67
N GLY A 205 -9.33 31.33 19.72
CA GLY A 205 -10.14 32.55 19.67
C GLY A 205 -9.42 33.69 18.94
N PRO A 206 -10.11 34.81 18.68
CA PRO A 206 -9.53 35.97 17.99
C PRO A 206 -8.27 36.47 18.69
N PHE A 207 -7.28 36.90 17.91
CA PHE A 207 -6.01 37.43 18.43
C PHE A 207 -5.56 38.65 17.65
N GLN A 208 -4.73 39.48 18.29
CA GLN A 208 -4.18 40.69 17.70
C GLN A 208 -2.81 40.41 17.07
N LEU A 209 -2.56 40.93 15.87
CA LEU A 209 -1.23 40.88 15.28
C LEU A 209 -0.35 42.01 15.82
N PRO A 210 0.93 41.75 16.16
CA PRO A 210 1.79 42.76 16.76
C PRO A 210 2.27 43.82 15.75
N VAL A 211 2.29 43.50 14.45
CA VAL A 211 2.76 44.39 13.39
C VAL A 211 1.89 44.24 12.15
N SER A 212 1.56 45.36 11.50
CA SER A 212 0.87 45.40 10.21
C SER A 212 1.80 44.91 9.09
N GLY A 213 1.30 44.06 8.19
CA GLY A 213 2.07 43.49 7.07
C GLY A 213 2.75 42.13 7.37
N MET A 214 2.43 41.49 8.50
CA MET A 214 2.94 40.14 8.79
C MET A 214 2.28 39.07 7.90
N LEU A 215 3.06 38.05 7.54
CA LEU A 215 2.58 36.88 6.79
C LEU A 215 2.00 35.86 7.76
N LEU A 216 0.68 35.75 7.77
CA LEU A 216 -0.03 34.73 8.53
C LEU A 216 -0.21 33.49 7.65
N SER A 217 0.17 32.32 8.16
CA SER A 217 -0.16 31.03 7.56
C SER A 217 -1.08 30.25 8.49
N ALA A 218 -2.13 29.63 7.94
CA ALA A 218 -3.10 28.81 8.68
C ALA A 218 -3.33 27.46 8.00
N LEU A 219 -3.58 26.42 8.81
CA LEU A 219 -3.92 25.07 8.37
C LEU A 219 -4.99 24.48 9.30
N ALA A 220 -6.01 23.86 8.73
CA ALA A 220 -7.05 23.15 9.46
C ALA A 220 -6.82 21.64 9.37
N TRP A 221 -6.99 20.94 10.49
CA TRP A 221 -6.85 19.49 10.54
C TRP A 221 -7.93 18.84 11.39
N GLU A 222 -8.63 17.89 10.78
CA GLU A 222 -9.52 16.95 11.46
C GLU A 222 -8.87 15.56 11.47
N ARG A 223 -8.88 14.87 12.61
CA ARG A 223 -8.15 13.60 12.80
C ARG A 223 -8.55 12.48 11.83
N THR A 224 -9.80 12.51 11.36
CA THR A 224 -10.34 11.51 10.44
C THR A 224 -10.06 11.85 8.97
N LYS A 225 -9.72 13.09 8.63
CA LYS A 225 -9.53 13.56 7.26
C LYS A 225 -8.07 13.89 6.96
N LEU A 226 -7.75 14.06 5.69
CA LEU A 226 -6.47 14.66 5.28
C LEU A 226 -6.45 16.15 5.71
N PRO A 227 -5.28 16.70 6.11
CA PRO A 227 -5.17 18.11 6.50
C PRO A 227 -5.53 19.05 5.34
N SER A 228 -6.01 20.25 5.63
CA SER A 228 -6.33 21.27 4.62
C SER A 228 -5.08 21.72 3.85
N ASN A 229 -5.27 22.54 2.82
CA ASN A 229 -4.15 23.29 2.25
C ASN A 229 -3.69 24.36 3.27
N ILE A 230 -2.43 24.79 3.14
CA ILE A 230 -1.92 25.93 3.91
C ILE A 230 -2.42 27.20 3.23
N VAL A 231 -3.26 27.95 3.95
CA VAL A 231 -3.74 29.27 3.51
C VAL A 231 -2.79 30.32 4.04
N ARG A 232 -2.42 31.28 3.19
CA ARG A 232 -1.53 32.38 3.55
C ARG A 232 -2.22 33.70 3.27
N ALA A 233 -2.13 34.64 4.20
CA ALA A 233 -2.63 36.00 4.03
C ALA A 233 -1.62 37.01 4.61
N VAL A 234 -1.42 38.11 3.89
CA VAL A 234 -0.74 39.29 4.44
C VAL A 234 -1.82 40.16 5.06
N VAL A 235 -1.75 40.34 6.37
CA VAL A 235 -2.77 41.13 7.09
C VAL A 235 -2.23 42.55 7.27
N THR A 236 -2.93 43.52 6.69
CA THR A 236 -2.59 44.95 6.78
C THR A 236 -3.73 45.71 7.45
N PHE A 237 -3.38 46.54 8.42
CA PHE A 237 -4.26 47.46 9.15
C PHE A 237 -3.51 48.74 9.54
#